data_AF-A0A177QRV5-F1
#
_entry.id   AF-A0A177QRV5-F1
#
_cell.length_a   1.000
_cell.length_b   1.000
_cell.length_c   1.000
_cell.angle_alpha   90.00
_cell.angle_beta   90.00
_cell.angle_gamma   90.00
#
_symmetry.space_group_name_H-M   'P 1'
#
loop_
_entity.id
_entity.type
_entity.pdbx_description
1 polymer ?
#
loop_
_entity_poly.entity_id
_entity_poly.type
_entity_poly.pdbx_seq_one_letter_code
_entity_poly.pdbx_strand_id
1 'polypeptide(L)'
;MIPDAVRELVEGQSDMEIVGDLRGPMKILQEVGRTKADAVILAQAGSEEPGLCSQLLAVYPDLTILEIAPDMESAFLQQICPRRREINNTKSENIVEALRSAVQELCSGEKS
;
A
#
# COMPACT_ATOMS: atom_id res chain seq x y z
N MET A 1 1.71 17.96 -0.49
CA MET A 1 2.79 18.43 0.40
C MET A 1 2.60 17.61 1.63
N ILE A 2 3.59 16.82 2.02
CA ILE A 2 3.51 16.16 3.33
C ILE A 2 3.43 17.26 4.40
N PRO A 3 2.53 17.15 5.39
CA PRO A 3 2.56 18.04 6.55
C PRO A 3 3.94 17.96 7.21
N ASP A 4 4.51 19.09 7.66
CA ASP A 4 5.79 19.11 8.36
C ASP A 4 5.82 18.12 9.54
N ALA A 5 4.67 17.94 10.22
CA ALA A 5 4.50 16.93 11.26
C ALA A 5 4.80 15.50 10.79
N VAL A 6 4.39 15.11 9.57
CA VAL A 6 4.72 13.78 9.01
C VAL A 6 6.20 13.68 8.69
N ARG A 7 6.79 14.75 8.15
CA ARG A 7 8.23 14.78 7.85
C ARG A 7 9.06 14.59 9.12
N GLU A 8 8.77 15.36 10.17
CA GLU A 8 9.48 15.24 11.46
C GLU A 8 9.34 13.85 12.08
N LEU A 9 8.16 13.22 11.96
CA LEU A 9 7.94 11.86 12.45
C LEU A 9 8.80 10.83 11.72
N VAL A 10 8.94 10.95 10.39
CA VAL A 10 9.73 10.03 9.57
C VAL A 10 11.22 10.28 9.76
N GLU A 11 11.66 11.54 9.76
CA GLU A 11 13.08 11.90 10.00
C GLU A 11 13.56 11.51 11.42
N GLY A 12 12.63 11.38 12.37
CA GLY A 12 12.91 10.86 13.71
C GLY A 12 13.13 9.34 13.78
N GLN A 13 12.85 8.60 12.71
CA GLN A 13 13.08 7.14 12.66
C GLN A 13 14.42 6.82 12.01
N SER A 14 15.16 5.87 12.59
CA SER A 14 16.48 5.45 12.09
C SER A 14 16.40 4.43 10.94
N ASP A 15 15.23 3.85 10.71
CA ASP A 15 14.93 2.85 9.68
C ASP A 15 14.15 3.41 8.48
N MET A 16 13.83 4.71 8.48
CA MET A 16 13.06 5.37 7.41
C MET A 16 13.82 6.54 6.80
N GLU A 17 13.64 6.76 5.50
CA GLU A 17 14.18 7.92 4.78
C GLU A 17 13.13 8.47 3.80
N ILE A 18 13.03 9.79 3.72
CA ILE A 18 12.17 10.45 2.74
C ILE A 18 12.93 10.55 1.41
N VAL A 19 12.62 9.63 0.50
CA VAL A 19 13.22 9.60 -0.85
C VAL A 19 12.58 10.57 -1.85
N GLY A 20 11.47 11.22 -1.49
CA GLY A 20 10.84 12.27 -2.28
C GLY A 20 9.64 12.92 -1.60
N ASP A 21 9.45 14.23 -1.81
CA ASP A 21 8.21 14.97 -1.51
C ASP A 21 7.69 15.59 -2.81
N LEU A 22 6.51 15.16 -3.23
CA LEU A 22 5.95 15.54 -4.52
C LEU A 22 4.47 15.90 -4.40
N ARG A 23 4.00 16.68 -5.38
CA ARG A 23 2.58 16.98 -5.58
C ARG A 23 2.15 16.49 -6.96
N GLY A 24 1.03 15.77 -6.98
CA GLY A 24 0.34 15.34 -8.19
C GLY A 24 0.60 13.87 -8.55
N PRO A 25 -0.45 13.15 -9.03
CA PRO A 25 -0.45 11.70 -9.21
C PRO A 25 0.65 11.21 -10.17
N MET A 26 0.84 11.88 -11.31
CA MET A 26 1.83 11.47 -12.31
C MET A 26 3.27 11.54 -11.80
N LYS A 27 3.60 12.58 -11.01
CA LYS A 27 4.95 12.74 -10.46
C LYS A 27 5.25 11.67 -9.42
N ILE A 28 4.28 11.37 -8.56
CA ILE A 28 4.38 10.31 -7.55
C ILE A 28 4.66 8.97 -8.27
N LEU A 29 3.88 8.64 -9.30
CA LEU A 29 4.04 7.38 -10.03
C LEU A 29 5.41 7.23 -10.71
N GLN A 30 5.94 8.33 -11.26
CA GLN A 30 7.29 8.36 -11.86
C GLN A 30 8.39 8.23 -10.81
N GLU A 31 8.26 8.95 -9.69
CA GLU A 31 9.29 8.97 -8.67
C GLU A 31 9.34 7.66 -7.90
N VAL A 32 8.21 7.05 -7.55
CA VAL A 32 8.16 5.72 -6.90
C VAL A 32 8.94 4.68 -7.71
N GLY A 33 8.79 4.68 -9.04
CA GLY A 33 9.56 3.78 -9.90
C GLY A 33 11.05 4.11 -9.96
N ARG A 34 11.41 5.40 -9.85
CA ARG A 34 12.79 5.86 -9.92
C ARG A 34 13.55 5.62 -8.62
N THR A 35 12.93 5.92 -7.49
CA THR A 35 13.51 5.79 -6.14
C THR A 35 13.34 4.40 -5.56
N LYS A 36 12.45 3.59 -6.15
CA LYS A 36 12.04 2.28 -5.62
C LYS A 36 11.52 2.40 -4.18
N ALA A 37 10.69 3.40 -3.94
CA ALA A 37 10.09 3.60 -2.63
C ALA A 37 9.28 2.36 -2.20
N ASP A 38 9.46 1.91 -0.96
CA ASP A 38 8.70 0.80 -0.37
C ASP A 38 7.32 1.24 0.12
N ALA A 39 7.22 2.52 0.52
CA ALA A 39 5.99 3.11 1.03
C ALA A 39 5.74 4.52 0.47
N VAL A 40 4.46 4.87 0.32
CA VAL A 40 4.00 6.21 -0.07
C VAL A 40 2.99 6.71 0.96
N ILE A 41 3.21 7.92 1.46
CA ILE A 41 2.27 8.61 2.35
C ILE A 41 1.50 9.65 1.52
N LEU A 42 0.17 9.54 1.50
CA LEU A 42 -0.72 10.45 0.81
C LEU A 42 -1.55 11.24 1.84
N ALA A 43 -1.47 12.56 1.80
CA ALA A 43 -2.38 13.40 2.57
C ALA A 43 -3.72 13.47 1.82
N GLN A 44 -4.77 12.86 2.37
CA GLN A 44 -6.08 12.78 1.73
C GLN A 44 -6.89 14.06 2.00
N ALA A 45 -6.69 15.08 1.15
CA ALA A 45 -7.48 16.30 1.19
C ALA A 45 -8.85 16.09 0.51
N GLY A 46 -9.75 15.34 1.14
CA GLY A 46 -11.12 15.12 0.64
C GLY A 46 -11.26 13.99 -0.40
N SER A 47 -12.49 13.84 -0.91
CA SER A 47 -13.03 12.68 -1.66
C SER A 47 -12.41 12.42 -3.06
N GLU A 48 -11.27 13.03 -3.40
CA GLU A 48 -10.66 12.96 -4.72
C GLU A 48 -9.19 12.52 -4.50
N GLU A 49 -8.70 11.36 -4.95
CA GLU A 49 -8.90 10.71 -6.24
C GLU A 49 -8.82 9.18 -6.09
N PRO A 50 -9.91 8.42 -6.30
CA PRO A 50 -9.93 6.96 -6.14
C PRO A 50 -9.04 6.19 -7.14
N GLY A 51 -8.40 6.87 -8.08
CA GLY A 51 -7.58 6.27 -9.14
C GLY A 51 -6.09 6.12 -8.81
N LEU A 52 -5.49 7.02 -8.02
CA LEU A 52 -4.04 7.04 -7.83
C LEU A 52 -3.57 5.81 -7.07
N CYS A 53 -4.21 5.47 -5.96
CA CYS A 53 -3.83 4.33 -5.13
C CYS A 53 -3.99 3.02 -5.90
N SER A 54 -5.11 2.84 -6.60
CA SER A 54 -5.32 1.68 -7.46
C SER A 54 -4.28 1.59 -8.58
N GLN A 55 -3.91 2.72 -9.20
CA GLN A 55 -2.90 2.73 -10.27
C GLN A 55 -1.49 2.44 -9.74
N LEU A 56 -1.12 3.03 -8.60
CA LEU A 56 0.16 2.76 -7.94
C LEU A 56 0.29 1.28 -7.59
N LEU A 57 -0.73 0.70 -6.97
CA LEU A 57 -0.74 -0.72 -6.61
C LEU A 57 -0.77 -1.64 -7.84
N ALA A 58 -1.41 -1.22 -8.93
CA ALA A 58 -1.40 -1.98 -10.18
C ALA A 58 -0.01 -2.03 -10.85
N VAL A 59 0.77 -0.94 -10.73
CA VAL A 59 2.13 -0.87 -11.31
C VAL A 59 3.18 -1.42 -10.34
N TYR A 60 3.02 -1.17 -9.05
CA TYR A 60 3.94 -1.56 -7.97
C TYR A 60 3.15 -2.35 -6.91
N PRO A 61 2.95 -3.66 -7.11
CA PRO A 61 2.13 -4.47 -6.20
C PRO A 61 2.74 -4.64 -4.81
N ASP A 62 4.07 -4.53 -4.68
CA ASP A 62 4.78 -4.59 -3.40
C ASP A 62 4.74 -3.24 -2.62
N LEU A 63 4.14 -2.19 -3.21
CA LEU A 63 4.07 -0.88 -2.59
C LEU A 63 3.04 -0.83 -1.45
N THR A 64 3.41 -0.21 -0.34
CA THR A 64 2.48 0.11 0.75
C THR A 64 2.05 1.56 0.68
N ILE A 65 0.74 1.83 0.69
CA ILE A 65 0.19 3.19 0.63
C ILE A 65 -0.49 3.51 1.96
N LEU A 66 -0.09 4.60 2.60
CA LEU A 66 -0.72 5.14 3.79
C LEU A 66 -1.41 6.46 3.44
N GLU A 67 -2.72 6.47 3.51
CA GLU A 67 -3.53 7.68 3.38
C GLU A 67 -3.76 8.27 4.77
N ILE A 68 -3.46 9.56 4.96
CA ILE A 68 -3.64 10.25 6.25
C ILE A 68 -4.56 11.44 6.00
N ALA A 69 -5.63 11.54 6.80
CA ALA A 69 -6.51 12.69 6.79
C ALA A 69 -5.76 13.96 7.27
N PRO A 70 -6.13 15.15 6.78
CA PRO A 70 -5.43 16.40 7.13
C PRO A 70 -5.47 16.72 8.63
N ASP A 71 -6.49 16.24 9.34
CA ASP A 71 -6.64 16.32 10.80
C ASP A 71 -5.76 15.32 11.57
N MET A 72 -5.11 14.38 10.89
CA MET A 72 -4.34 13.27 11.48
C MET A 72 -5.13 12.37 12.45
N GLU A 73 -6.46 12.46 12.50
CA GLU A 73 -7.30 11.61 13.37
C GLU A 73 -7.65 10.28 12.68
N SER A 74 -7.57 10.23 11.35
CA SER A 74 -7.81 9.01 10.58
C SER A 74 -6.71 8.73 9.57
N ALA A 75 -6.34 7.46 9.47
CA ALA A 75 -5.40 6.95 8.49
C ALA A 75 -5.89 5.61 7.92
N PHE A 76 -5.69 5.42 6.62
CA PHE A 76 -6.08 4.22 5.89
C PHE A 76 -4.85 3.61 5.24
N LEU A 77 -4.70 2.29 5.35
CA LEU A 77 -3.61 1.55 4.73
C LEU A 77 -4.14 0.76 3.53
N GLN A 78 -3.48 0.90 2.39
CA GLN A 78 -3.78 0.15 1.17
C GLN A 78 -2.52 -0.55 0.67
N GLN A 79 -2.63 -1.85 0.41
CA GLN A 79 -1.53 -2.69 -0.06
C GLN A 79 -2.09 -3.87 -0.87
N ILE A 80 -1.28 -4.43 -1.78
CA ILE A 80 -1.55 -5.72 -2.43
C ILE A 80 -0.63 -6.76 -1.80
N CYS A 81 -1.18 -7.92 -1.43
CA CYS A 81 -0.39 -9.02 -0.86
C CYS A 81 -0.37 -10.21 -1.84
N PRO A 82 0.55 -10.24 -2.82
CA PRO A 82 0.62 -11.34 -3.77
C PRO A 82 1.16 -12.59 -3.06
N ARG A 83 0.26 -13.43 -2.52
CA ARG A 83 0.62 -14.71 -1.89
C ARG A 83 0.51 -15.86 -2.88
N ARG A 84 1.64 -16.49 -3.22
CA ARG A 84 1.65 -17.75 -3.95
C ARG A 84 1.42 -18.89 -2.97
N ARG A 85 0.31 -19.62 -3.13
CA ARG A 85 0.04 -20.85 -2.38
C ARG A 85 0.21 -22.08 -3.24
N GLU A 86 0.89 -23.08 -2.71
CA GLU A 86 0.95 -24.40 -3.30
C GLU A 86 -0.28 -25.19 -2.89
N ILE A 87 -1.05 -25.65 -3.86
CA ILE A 87 -2.21 -26.52 -3.62
C ILE A 87 -1.74 -27.97 -3.77
N ASN A 88 -1.47 -28.61 -2.64
CA ASN A 88 -1.17 -30.03 -2.61
C ASN A 88 -2.47 -30.82 -2.84
N ASN A 89 -2.49 -31.66 -3.89
CA ASN A 89 -3.63 -32.51 -4.32
C ASN A 89 -4.77 -31.79 -5.08
N THR A 90 -4.66 -31.76 -6.41
CA THR A 90 -5.57 -31.12 -7.37
C THR A 90 -6.87 -31.90 -7.64
N LYS A 91 -7.47 -32.53 -6.63
CA LYS A 91 -8.86 -32.99 -6.75
C LYS A 91 -9.77 -31.77 -6.84
N SER A 92 -10.82 -31.85 -7.65
CA SER A 92 -11.72 -30.73 -7.94
C SER A 92 -12.31 -30.07 -6.69
N GLU A 93 -12.60 -30.85 -5.65
CA GLU A 93 -13.12 -30.38 -4.37
C GLU A 93 -12.10 -29.50 -3.62
N ASN A 94 -10.82 -29.91 -3.59
CA ASN A 94 -9.74 -29.17 -2.95
C ASN A 94 -9.44 -27.83 -3.65
N ILE A 95 -9.63 -27.76 -4.97
CA ILE A 95 -9.40 -26.52 -5.74
C ILE A 95 -10.44 -25.46 -5.37
N VAL A 96 -11.71 -25.87 -5.27
CA VAL A 96 -12.81 -24.95 -4.93
C VAL A 96 -12.72 -24.50 -3.47
N GLU A 97 -12.34 -25.39 -2.56
CA GLU A 97 -12.08 -25.02 -1.15
C GLU A 97 -10.89 -24.06 -1.04
N ALA A 98 -9.78 -24.34 -1.72
CA ALA A 98 -8.61 -23.46 -1.73
C ALA A 98 -8.95 -22.06 -2.30
N LEU A 99 -9.76 -22.00 -3.36
CA LEU A 99 -10.23 -20.72 -3.91
C LEU A 99 -11.11 -19.97 -2.92
N ARG A 100 -12.03 -20.66 -2.23
CA ARG A 100 -12.91 -20.06 -1.22
C ARG A 100 -12.11 -19.48 -0.05
N SER A 101 -11.12 -20.21 0.46
CA SER A 101 -10.22 -19.72 1.49
C SER A 101 -9.41 -18.52 1.01
N ALA A 102 -8.94 -18.54 -0.24
CA ALA A 102 -8.17 -17.43 -0.80
C ALA A 102 -8.94 -16.12 -0.94
N VAL A 103 -10.25 -16.18 -1.22
CA VAL A 103 -11.12 -14.99 -1.28
C VAL A 103 -11.45 -14.45 0.12
N GLN A 104 -11.44 -15.30 1.16
CA GLN A 104 -11.80 -14.93 2.53
C GLN A 104 -10.61 -14.42 3.35
N GLU A 105 -9.40 -14.84 3.03
CA GLU A 105 -8.18 -14.26 3.59
C GLU A 105 -7.87 -12.94 2.88
N LEU A 106 -8.40 -11.84 3.44
CA LEU A 106 -7.82 -10.52 3.25
C LEU A 106 -6.37 -10.54 3.78
N CYS A 107 -5.56 -9.51 3.49
CA CYS A 107 -4.20 -9.30 3.99
C CYS A 107 -4.08 -9.24 5.55
N SER A 108 -4.77 -10.11 6.29
CA SER A 108 -4.50 -10.41 7.68
C SER A 108 -3.09 -10.96 7.75
N GLY A 109 -2.19 -10.12 8.24
CA GLY A 109 -0.88 -10.58 8.71
C GLY A 109 -1.09 -11.81 9.57
N GLU A 110 -0.32 -12.86 9.26
CA GLU A 110 -0.23 -14.04 10.09
C GLU A 110 0.08 -13.61 11.52
N LYS A 111 -0.91 -13.68 12.41
CA LYS A 111 -0.62 -13.83 13.83
C LYS A 111 -0.21 -15.29 14.00
N SER A 112 1.11 -15.48 14.17
CA SER A 112 1.71 -16.72 14.66
C SER A 112 1.06 -17.22 15.94
#